data_AF-A0A2S2R6T2-F1
#
_entry.id   AF-A0A2S2R6T2-F1
#
_cell.length_a   1.000
_cell.length_b   1.000
_cell.length_c   1.000
_cell.angle_alpha   90.00
_cell.angle_beta   90.00
_cell.angle_gamma   90.00
#
_symmetry.space_group_name_H-M   'P 1'
#
loop_
_entity.id
_entity.type
_entity.pdbx_description
1 polymer ?
#
loop_
_entity_poly.entity_id
_entity_poly.type
_entity_poly.pdbx_seq_one_letter_code
_entity_poly.pdbx_strand_id
1 'polypeptide(L)'
;MEQMAEEKNFIAEKSKSNRAKCKKCKEVLNQGTLRIAKVMPNPFGDGKMMAWHHPQCLVAVFSKQRKTTAKITCVDDIGGWDELSMEHQKEIFTTFPDIPREKFKTHDDSPVEKETPSKKKLKTKPPPTLVPSSKPQMQEYLFKDFRKLCMKLSQENSHLQKTAIFKEFIDKILSKEQSNETRAESLFLWCKMLLPNSEKRIYNLHSKQLIKLFSQLFKQDEFLMLEDLEKGDVAETIRIFFEKNKNIKAVEKSFLTLSKVDHFLDKLAVETTEAAQMSLFKSIALLCTGNDLKMIIRLVMHDLRINCGPKFILGAIHADAYQAYQTSHNLKAVIEKSCFFDASKIENNKNSRMNVNVSLLTPILPMLAEACKNIDDVFKKCPSGIYSEIKYDGERVQLHKSEGEYKFFSRSLKPVLNHKVEPFKEYIPKAFQHGEELILDCEVLMYDHKSNKPLPFGTLGIHKKSKFENANPCLFIFDCMYYNGVSLLDRSIVERRKVLEQNITEIKGHIMLSEVKKLHVCYIQNIFSVIGV
;
A
#
# COMPACT_ATOMS: atom_id res chain seq x y z
N MET A 1 -18.98 -18.61 42.11
CA MET A 1 -19.85 -17.85 41.19
C MET A 1 -19.88 -16.42 41.68
N GLU A 2 -18.88 -15.65 41.29
CA GLU A 2 -18.88 -14.19 41.49
C GLU A 2 -19.84 -13.59 40.46
N GLN A 3 -20.80 -12.80 40.93
CA GLN A 3 -21.72 -12.05 40.08
C GLN A 3 -20.90 -11.08 39.23
N MET A 4 -20.83 -11.35 37.92
CA MET A 4 -20.28 -10.40 36.94
C MET A 4 -21.17 -9.14 36.97
N ALA A 5 -20.65 -8.03 37.48
CA ALA A 5 -21.33 -6.75 37.43
C ALA A 5 -21.57 -6.36 35.96
N GLU A 6 -22.81 -5.99 35.64
CA GLU A 6 -23.22 -5.59 34.30
C GLU A 6 -22.39 -4.37 33.83
N GLU A 7 -21.57 -4.56 32.80
CA GLU A 7 -20.67 -3.51 32.30
C GLU A 7 -21.45 -2.47 31.48
N LYS A 8 -21.71 -1.29 32.07
CA LYS A 8 -22.45 -0.21 31.41
C LYS A 8 -21.59 0.56 30.39
N ASN A 9 -22.17 0.90 29.24
CA ASN A 9 -21.50 1.60 28.13
C ASN A 9 -21.28 3.10 28.39
N PHE A 10 -22.00 3.67 29.36
CA PHE A 10 -21.91 5.06 29.76
C PHE A 10 -21.73 5.17 31.28
N ILE A 11 -20.95 6.16 31.72
CA ILE A 11 -20.72 6.44 33.15
C ILE A 11 -20.91 7.94 33.38
N ALA A 12 -21.72 8.31 34.36
CA ALA A 12 -21.91 9.70 34.77
C ALA A 12 -21.36 9.92 36.19
N GLU A 13 -20.61 11.00 36.38
CA GLU A 13 -20.12 11.38 37.71
C GLU A 13 -19.91 12.89 37.82
N LYS A 14 -19.74 13.37 39.05
CA LYS A 14 -19.24 14.71 39.34
C LYS A 14 -17.73 14.74 39.05
N SER A 15 -17.28 15.74 38.28
CA SER A 15 -15.87 15.89 37.94
C SER A 15 -15.02 16.05 39.21
N LYS A 16 -14.09 15.13 39.45
CA LYS A 16 -13.25 15.11 40.66
C LYS A 16 -12.08 16.09 40.61
N SER A 17 -11.72 16.63 39.43
CA SER A 17 -10.62 17.60 39.25
C SER A 17 -10.71 18.31 37.89
N ASN A 18 -10.03 19.46 37.74
CA ASN A 18 -9.93 20.27 36.51
C ASN A 18 -9.02 19.69 35.41
N ARG A 19 -8.67 18.39 35.47
CA ARG A 19 -7.68 17.79 34.56
C ARG A 19 -8.28 17.19 33.29
N ALA A 20 -9.57 16.85 33.30
CA ALA A 20 -10.22 16.24 32.16
C ALA A 20 -10.71 17.31 31.17
N LYS A 21 -10.59 17.03 29.86
CA LYS A 21 -11.12 17.88 28.79
C LYS A 21 -12.23 17.15 28.06
N CYS A 22 -13.31 17.87 27.73
CA CYS A 22 -14.42 17.34 26.96
C CYS A 22 -13.92 16.86 25.58
N LYS A 23 -14.24 15.62 25.20
CA LYS A 23 -13.76 15.06 23.94
C LYS A 23 -14.35 15.72 22.70
N LYS A 24 -15.48 16.42 22.81
CA LYS A 24 -16.12 17.18 21.73
C LYS A 24 -15.62 18.63 21.63
N CYS A 25 -15.90 19.49 22.63
CA CYS A 25 -15.53 20.91 22.56
C CYS A 25 -14.08 21.22 22.99
N LYS A 26 -13.36 20.24 23.58
CA LYS A 26 -11.98 20.36 24.09
C LYS A 26 -11.78 21.29 25.29
N GLU A 27 -12.83 21.92 25.80
CA GLU A 27 -12.81 22.71 27.03
C GLU A 27 -12.64 21.83 28.27
N VAL A 28 -12.18 22.45 29.37
CA VAL A 28 -11.92 21.78 30.66
C VAL A 28 -13.24 21.43 31.36
N LEU A 29 -13.32 20.20 31.87
CA LEU A 29 -14.43 19.72 32.71
C LEU A 29 -14.16 20.11 34.15
N ASN A 30 -14.66 21.27 34.55
CA ASN A 30 -14.38 21.87 35.84
C ASN A 30 -14.78 20.96 37.01
N GLN A 31 -14.01 21.00 38.09
CA GLN A 31 -14.24 20.25 39.30
C GLN A 31 -15.60 20.61 39.86
N GLY A 32 -16.37 19.59 40.18
CA GLY A 32 -17.69 19.75 40.73
C GLY A 32 -18.82 19.81 39.70
N THR A 33 -18.54 19.91 38.40
CA THR A 33 -19.59 19.86 37.36
C THR A 33 -19.89 18.43 36.94
N LEU A 34 -21.10 18.19 36.44
CA LEU A 34 -21.47 16.91 35.85
C LEU A 34 -20.66 16.61 34.58
N ARG A 35 -20.22 15.36 34.43
CA ARG A 35 -19.60 14.85 33.21
C ARG A 35 -20.06 13.43 32.91
N ILE A 36 -20.11 13.09 31.62
CA ILE A 36 -20.53 11.75 31.16
C ILE A 36 -19.44 11.17 30.26
N ALA A 37 -18.99 9.96 30.58
CA ALA A 37 -18.04 9.20 29.78
C ALA A 37 -18.76 8.20 28.87
N LYS A 38 -18.26 8.09 27.63
CA LYS A 38 -18.43 6.88 26.83
C LYS A 38 -17.26 5.94 27.11
N VAL A 39 -17.53 4.70 27.49
CA VAL A 39 -16.49 3.69 27.72
C VAL A 39 -16.01 3.16 26.36
N MET A 40 -14.70 3.16 26.11
CA MET A 40 -14.12 2.69 24.84
C MET A 40 -12.91 1.78 25.10
N PRO A 41 -12.53 0.89 24.18
CA PRO A 41 -11.27 0.15 24.27
C PRO A 41 -10.07 1.10 24.29
N ASN A 42 -9.06 0.83 25.11
CA ASN A 42 -7.83 1.63 25.16
C ASN A 42 -6.96 1.31 23.92
N PRO A 43 -6.63 2.29 23.07
CA PRO A 43 -5.81 2.04 21.88
C PRO A 43 -4.32 1.90 22.18
N PHE A 44 -3.89 2.08 23.43
CA PHE A 44 -2.47 2.07 23.83
C PHE A 44 -2.08 0.87 24.73
N GLY A 45 -2.97 -0.11 24.90
CA GLY A 45 -2.73 -1.32 25.68
C GLY A 45 -4.03 -2.00 26.10
N ASP A 46 -3.92 -3.07 26.89
CA ASP A 46 -5.09 -3.79 27.39
C ASP A 46 -5.86 -2.94 28.43
N GLY A 47 -7.18 -2.83 28.26
CA GLY A 47 -8.08 -2.10 29.17
C GLY A 47 -9.09 -1.19 28.46
N LYS A 48 -9.91 -0.50 29.26
CA LYS A 48 -10.91 0.48 28.78
C LYS A 48 -10.49 1.90 29.13
N MET A 49 -10.85 2.85 28.28
CA MET A 49 -10.63 4.28 28.46
C MET A 49 -11.96 5.04 28.56
N MET A 50 -12.00 6.06 29.43
CA MET A 50 -13.17 6.91 29.62
C MET A 50 -13.08 8.16 28.74
N ALA A 51 -13.97 8.25 27.76
CA ALA A 51 -14.09 9.43 26.91
C ALA A 51 -15.08 10.43 27.53
N TRP A 52 -14.59 11.32 28.39
CA TRP A 52 -15.41 12.32 29.09
C TRP A 52 -15.95 13.43 28.19
N HIS A 53 -17.23 13.78 28.39
CA HIS A 53 -17.93 14.85 27.69
C HIS A 53 -18.75 15.71 28.67
N HIS A 54 -19.03 16.96 28.30
CA HIS A 54 -20.18 17.68 28.86
C HIS A 54 -21.48 16.98 28.44
N PRO A 55 -22.54 17.00 29.26
CA PRO A 55 -23.82 16.37 28.91
C PRO A 55 -24.35 16.80 27.53
N GLN A 56 -24.43 18.11 27.26
CA GLN A 56 -24.94 18.66 25.99
C GLN A 56 -23.98 18.38 24.82
N CYS A 57 -22.69 18.26 25.13
CA CYS A 57 -21.72 17.82 24.15
C CYS A 57 -22.01 16.38 23.70
N LEU A 58 -22.28 15.48 24.64
CA LEU A 58 -22.57 14.07 24.36
C LEU A 58 -23.86 13.88 23.56
N VAL A 59 -24.93 14.64 23.86
CA VAL A 59 -26.18 14.63 23.06
C VAL A 59 -25.90 14.95 21.60
N ALA A 60 -25.13 16.00 21.35
CA ALA A 60 -24.78 16.38 19.99
C ALA A 60 -23.67 15.50 19.36
N VAL A 61 -23.08 14.58 20.12
CA VAL A 61 -22.36 13.42 19.57
C VAL A 61 -23.37 12.36 19.11
N PHE A 62 -24.43 12.07 19.88
CA PHE A 62 -25.45 11.07 19.52
C PHE A 62 -26.37 11.50 18.37
N SER A 63 -26.68 12.80 18.24
CA SER A 63 -27.53 13.30 17.15
C SER A 63 -26.88 13.17 15.76
N LYS A 64 -25.57 12.90 15.72
CA LYS A 64 -24.79 12.70 14.49
C LYS A 64 -24.41 11.24 14.23
N GLN A 65 -24.87 10.29 15.05
CA GLN A 65 -24.55 8.86 14.90
C GLN A 65 -25.65 8.07 14.19
N ARG A 66 -25.26 6.97 13.50
CA ARG A 66 -26.17 6.06 12.78
C ARG A 66 -27.19 5.44 13.75
N LYS A 67 -28.41 5.12 13.28
CA LYS A 67 -29.52 4.59 14.10
C LYS A 67 -29.19 3.36 14.96
N THR A 68 -28.16 2.59 14.59
CA THR A 68 -27.73 1.34 15.26
C THR A 68 -26.66 1.53 16.35
N THR A 69 -26.22 2.75 16.62
CA THR A 69 -25.21 3.01 17.65
C THR A 69 -25.87 3.01 19.04
N ALA A 70 -25.26 2.34 20.03
CA ALA A 70 -25.75 2.37 21.41
C ALA A 70 -25.88 3.82 21.90
N LYS A 71 -27.11 4.20 22.29
CA LYS A 71 -27.47 5.49 22.89
C LYS A 71 -27.86 5.23 24.33
N ILE A 72 -27.85 6.29 25.14
CA ILE A 72 -28.51 6.26 26.44
C ILE A 72 -30.02 6.28 26.15
N THR A 73 -30.70 5.18 26.45
CA THR A 73 -32.15 5.01 26.20
C THR A 73 -32.95 4.94 27.49
N CYS A 74 -32.35 4.48 28.59
CA CYS A 74 -32.90 4.60 29.93
C CYS A 74 -31.81 4.97 30.97
N VAL A 75 -32.20 5.25 32.21
CA VAL A 75 -31.26 5.56 33.30
C VAL A 75 -30.36 4.37 33.65
N ASP A 76 -30.83 3.15 33.41
CA ASP A 76 -30.08 1.93 33.69
C ASP A 76 -28.87 1.76 32.75
N ASP A 77 -28.83 2.46 31.61
CA ASP A 77 -27.67 2.50 30.70
C ASP A 77 -26.48 3.29 31.27
N ILE A 78 -26.68 4.01 32.39
CA ILE A 78 -25.68 4.88 33.01
C ILE A 78 -25.13 4.26 34.31
N GLY A 79 -23.83 4.02 34.35
CA GLY A 79 -23.10 3.69 35.58
C GLY A 79 -22.87 4.92 36.45
N GLY A 80 -22.98 4.75 37.77
CA GLY A 80 -22.82 5.85 38.75
C GLY A 80 -24.07 6.70 38.97
N TRP A 81 -25.23 6.30 38.43
CA TRP A 81 -26.48 7.06 38.54
C TRP A 81 -26.94 7.31 39.98
N ASP A 82 -26.90 6.27 40.83
CA ASP A 82 -27.36 6.32 42.22
C ASP A 82 -26.47 7.20 43.12
N GLU A 83 -25.25 7.52 42.66
CA GLU A 83 -24.28 8.36 43.36
C GLU A 83 -24.37 9.85 42.98
N LEU A 84 -25.24 10.21 42.03
CA LEU A 84 -25.44 11.59 41.58
C LEU A 84 -26.39 12.36 42.52
N SER A 85 -26.13 13.66 42.70
CA SER A 85 -27.07 14.55 43.38
C SER A 85 -28.35 14.75 42.56
N MET A 86 -29.45 15.08 43.23
CA MET A 86 -30.74 15.35 42.57
C MET A 86 -30.63 16.46 41.51
N GLU A 87 -29.76 17.46 41.70
CA GLU A 87 -29.51 18.52 40.72
C GLU A 87 -28.87 17.97 39.44
N HIS A 88 -27.87 17.10 39.56
CA HIS A 88 -27.21 16.49 38.40
C HIS A 88 -28.09 15.45 37.71
N GLN A 89 -28.90 14.69 38.45
CA GLN A 89 -29.90 13.80 37.85
C GLN A 89 -30.92 14.60 37.01
N LYS A 90 -31.39 15.75 37.53
CA LYS A 90 -32.25 16.68 36.76
C LYS A 90 -31.55 17.20 35.51
N GLU A 91 -30.26 17.58 35.59
CA GLU A 91 -29.49 18.04 34.43
C GLU A 91 -29.41 16.98 33.31
N ILE A 92 -29.25 15.69 33.67
CA ILE A 92 -29.25 14.59 32.70
C ILE A 92 -30.62 14.47 32.04
N PHE A 93 -31.73 14.50 32.79
CA PHE A 93 -33.07 14.42 32.20
C PHE A 93 -33.42 15.61 31.30
N THR A 94 -32.94 16.82 31.64
CA THR A 94 -33.08 17.99 30.76
C THR A 94 -32.28 17.81 29.47
N THR A 95 -31.12 17.18 29.57
CA THR A 95 -30.19 17.04 28.45
C THR A 95 -30.56 15.87 27.52
N PHE A 96 -31.15 14.79 28.05
CA PHE A 96 -31.58 13.61 27.29
C PHE A 96 -33.10 13.40 27.44
N PRO A 97 -33.93 14.16 26.70
CA PRO A 97 -35.39 14.18 26.89
C PRO A 97 -36.10 12.89 26.47
N ASP A 98 -35.46 12.03 25.67
CA ASP A 98 -36.03 10.77 25.17
C ASP A 98 -35.98 9.60 26.19
N ILE A 99 -35.38 9.81 27.37
CA ILE A 99 -35.35 8.82 28.47
C ILE A 99 -36.73 8.77 29.15
N PRO A 100 -37.39 7.60 29.26
CA PRO A 100 -38.71 7.48 29.91
C PRO A 100 -38.69 8.02 31.35
N ARG A 101 -39.58 8.98 31.65
CA ARG A 101 -39.68 9.65 32.97
C ARG A 101 -40.59 8.91 33.95
N GLU A 102 -40.58 7.59 33.93
CA GLU A 102 -41.28 6.84 34.97
C GLU A 102 -40.48 6.96 36.26
N LYS A 103 -40.99 7.83 37.14
CA LYS A 103 -40.45 8.30 38.43
C LYS A 103 -39.63 9.59 38.37
N PHE A 104 -40.27 10.74 38.05
CA PHE A 104 -40.09 11.95 38.86
C PHE A 104 -41.18 13.02 38.57
N LYS A 105 -41.76 13.58 39.63
CA LYS A 105 -42.80 14.61 39.61
C LYS A 105 -42.22 15.99 39.24
N THR A 106 -42.97 16.76 38.45
CA THR A 106 -42.64 18.08 37.90
C THR A 106 -42.93 19.25 38.85
N HIS A 107 -42.20 20.35 38.66
CA HIS A 107 -42.58 21.78 38.78
C HIS A 107 -41.31 22.58 38.36
N ASP A 108 -41.28 23.69 37.61
CA ASP A 108 -42.17 24.41 36.70
C ASP A 108 -41.31 25.52 36.02
N ASP A 109 -41.67 25.89 34.79
CA ASP A 109 -41.61 27.19 34.07
C ASP A 109 -40.37 28.08 33.67
N SER A 110 -40.26 28.26 32.32
CA SER A 110 -40.11 29.48 31.45
C SER A 110 -38.78 30.34 31.31
N PRO A 111 -38.64 31.27 30.31
CA PRO A 111 -37.61 31.21 29.22
C PRO A 111 -36.81 32.54 28.96
N VAL A 112 -36.03 32.66 27.84
CA VAL A 112 -35.92 33.86 26.89
C VAL A 112 -34.58 34.02 26.08
N GLU A 113 -34.74 34.22 24.75
CA GLU A 113 -34.05 35.03 23.65
C GLU A 113 -32.50 35.12 23.44
N LYS A 114 -31.93 34.81 22.24
CA LYS A 114 -31.71 35.52 20.93
C LYS A 114 -30.64 36.65 20.88
N GLU A 115 -29.64 36.54 19.98
CA GLU A 115 -29.26 37.49 18.89
C GLU A 115 -27.81 37.32 18.32
N THR A 116 -27.60 37.79 17.07
CA THR A 116 -26.36 37.90 16.21
C THR A 116 -26.30 39.37 15.71
N PRO A 117 -25.24 40.00 15.07
CA PRO A 117 -24.52 39.51 13.85
C PRO A 117 -23.16 40.16 13.40
N SER A 118 -22.65 39.72 12.21
CA SER A 118 -22.09 40.52 11.07
C SER A 118 -20.59 40.58 10.67
N LYS A 119 -20.41 40.53 9.32
CA LYS A 119 -19.25 40.29 8.39
C LYS A 119 -18.32 41.50 8.06
N LYS A 120 -17.17 41.23 7.38
CA LYS A 120 -16.66 41.96 6.17
C LYS A 120 -15.52 41.22 5.38
N LYS A 121 -15.37 41.51 4.07
CA LYS A 121 -14.53 40.85 3.01
C LYS A 121 -13.61 41.88 2.28
N LEU A 122 -12.52 41.44 1.64
CA LEU A 122 -11.80 42.13 0.53
C LEU A 122 -11.19 41.15 -0.52
N LYS A 123 -10.93 41.58 -1.77
CA LYS A 123 -10.50 40.81 -3.00
C LYS A 123 -9.38 41.55 -3.79
N THR A 124 -8.51 40.82 -4.55
CA THR A 124 -7.90 41.11 -5.91
C THR A 124 -6.82 40.04 -6.28
N LYS A 125 -6.87 39.21 -7.36
CA LYS A 125 -6.46 39.24 -8.82
C LYS A 125 -4.94 38.99 -9.17
N PRO A 126 -4.58 38.35 -10.35
CA PRO A 126 -3.40 37.47 -10.55
C PRO A 126 -2.36 37.92 -11.63
N PRO A 127 -1.24 37.20 -11.88
CA PRO A 127 -0.34 37.41 -13.03
C PRO A 127 -0.16 36.20 -14.01
N PRO A 128 0.51 36.40 -15.18
CA PRO A 128 0.31 35.64 -16.43
C PRO A 128 1.47 34.71 -16.90
N THR A 129 1.30 34.22 -18.13
CA THR A 129 1.79 33.02 -18.84
C THR A 129 3.21 33.06 -19.46
N LEU A 130 3.74 31.87 -19.76
CA LEU A 130 5.06 31.50 -20.32
C LEU A 130 5.10 31.39 -21.86
N VAL A 131 6.31 31.45 -22.44
CA VAL A 131 6.68 31.27 -23.86
C VAL A 131 7.40 29.91 -24.08
N PRO A 132 7.31 29.19 -25.24
CA PRO A 132 7.86 27.84 -25.41
C PRO A 132 9.18 27.76 -26.22
N SER A 133 10.01 26.73 -25.94
CA SER A 133 11.24 26.37 -26.69
C SER A 133 11.17 24.96 -27.28
N SER A 134 11.80 24.80 -28.45
CA SER A 134 11.78 23.68 -29.40
C SER A 134 12.59 22.43 -29.01
N LYS A 135 11.91 21.30 -28.88
CA LYS A 135 12.39 19.91 -29.09
C LYS A 135 11.35 19.21 -29.99
N PRO A 136 11.66 18.13 -30.73
CA PRO A 136 10.63 17.36 -31.45
C PRO A 136 9.51 17.02 -30.46
N GLN A 137 8.34 17.62 -30.67
CA GLN A 137 7.27 17.60 -29.67
C GLN A 137 6.57 16.25 -29.76
N MET A 138 6.82 15.39 -28.77
CA MET A 138 5.97 14.26 -28.45
C MET A 138 4.50 14.75 -28.46
N GLN A 139 3.62 13.99 -29.10
CA GLN A 139 2.20 14.32 -29.13
C GLN A 139 1.68 14.44 -27.69
N GLU A 140 1.18 15.62 -27.32
CA GLU A 140 0.59 15.79 -25.99
C GLU A 140 -0.75 15.06 -25.92
N TYR A 141 -0.86 14.11 -24.99
CA TYR A 141 -2.10 13.40 -24.69
C TYR A 141 -2.84 14.07 -23.55
N LEU A 142 -4.15 14.27 -23.70
CA LEU A 142 -4.98 14.82 -22.63
C LEU A 142 -5.19 13.78 -21.53
N PHE A 143 -5.03 14.21 -20.28
CA PHE A 143 -5.32 13.39 -19.11
C PHE A 143 -6.80 12.98 -19.04
N LYS A 144 -7.69 13.74 -19.69
CA LYS A 144 -9.10 13.38 -19.87
C LYS A 144 -9.28 12.04 -20.59
N ASP A 145 -8.48 11.77 -21.61
CA ASP A 145 -8.60 10.53 -22.37
C ASP A 145 -8.05 9.34 -21.57
N PHE A 146 -7.04 9.57 -20.74
CA PHE A 146 -6.61 8.60 -19.73
C PHE A 146 -7.69 8.24 -18.73
N ARG A 147 -8.41 9.25 -18.21
CA ARG A 147 -9.54 8.99 -17.31
C ARG A 147 -10.67 8.21 -17.99
N LYS A 148 -10.98 8.53 -19.25
CA LYS A 148 -12.00 7.79 -20.03
C LYS A 148 -11.58 6.33 -20.21
N LEU A 149 -10.32 6.07 -20.54
CA LEU A 149 -9.81 4.70 -20.64
C LEU A 149 -9.96 3.96 -19.30
N CYS A 150 -9.51 4.55 -18.20
CA CYS A 150 -9.64 3.94 -16.88
C CYS A 150 -11.10 3.63 -16.53
N MET A 151 -12.01 4.55 -16.84
CA MET A 151 -13.45 4.36 -16.64
C MET A 151 -13.98 3.16 -17.44
N LYS A 152 -13.66 3.07 -18.74
CA LYS A 152 -14.05 1.93 -19.58
C LYS A 152 -13.49 0.61 -19.04
N LEU A 153 -12.21 0.57 -18.68
CA LEU A 153 -11.58 -0.62 -18.11
C LEU A 153 -12.19 -1.03 -16.76
N SER A 154 -12.61 -0.07 -15.94
CA SER A 154 -13.24 -0.33 -14.64
C SER A 154 -14.67 -0.88 -14.74
N GLN A 155 -15.39 -0.55 -15.83
CA GLN A 155 -16.76 -1.00 -16.08
C GLN A 155 -16.82 -2.39 -16.74
N GLU A 156 -15.72 -2.82 -17.35
CA GLU A 156 -15.60 -4.14 -17.95
C GLU A 156 -15.24 -5.19 -16.89
N ASN A 157 -15.88 -6.35 -16.94
CA ASN A 157 -15.62 -7.47 -16.02
C ASN A 157 -14.73 -8.54 -16.67
N SER A 158 -14.82 -8.70 -18.00
CA SER A 158 -14.03 -9.68 -18.75
C SER A 158 -12.60 -9.21 -18.94
N HIS A 159 -11.64 -9.98 -18.43
CA HIS A 159 -10.22 -9.72 -18.64
C HIS A 159 -9.81 -9.72 -20.12
N LEU A 160 -10.41 -10.61 -20.93
CA LEU A 160 -10.16 -10.65 -22.38
C LEU A 160 -10.64 -9.36 -23.04
N GLN A 161 -11.81 -8.88 -22.64
CA GLN A 161 -12.39 -7.66 -23.20
C GLN A 161 -11.61 -6.40 -22.75
N LYS A 162 -11.06 -6.38 -21.53
CA LYS A 162 -10.13 -5.32 -21.09
C LYS A 162 -8.90 -5.22 -21.98
N THR A 163 -8.30 -6.37 -22.33
CA THR A 163 -7.17 -6.42 -23.27
C THR A 163 -7.57 -5.83 -24.62
N ALA A 164 -8.74 -6.19 -25.15
CA ALA A 164 -9.24 -5.67 -26.42
C ALA A 164 -9.51 -4.15 -26.37
N ILE A 165 -10.16 -3.65 -25.31
CA ILE A 165 -10.41 -2.22 -25.10
C ILE A 165 -9.11 -1.43 -25.08
N PHE A 166 -8.09 -1.94 -24.38
CA PHE A 166 -6.80 -1.27 -24.32
C PHE A 166 -6.09 -1.31 -25.68
N LYS A 167 -6.13 -2.45 -26.40
CA LYS A 167 -5.57 -2.59 -27.74
C LYS A 167 -6.17 -1.59 -28.73
N GLU A 168 -7.50 -1.54 -28.82
CA GLU A 168 -8.20 -0.59 -29.70
C GLU A 168 -7.84 0.87 -29.37
N PHE A 169 -7.73 1.18 -28.08
CA PHE A 169 -7.36 2.51 -27.63
C PHE A 169 -5.94 2.92 -28.05
N ILE A 170 -4.96 2.03 -27.86
CA ILE A 170 -3.57 2.32 -28.24
C ILE A 170 -3.42 2.40 -29.76
N ASP A 171 -4.09 1.52 -30.52
CA ASP A 171 -4.01 1.54 -31.99
C ASP A 171 -4.55 2.85 -32.54
N LYS A 172 -5.66 3.33 -31.97
CA LYS A 172 -6.25 4.62 -32.32
C LYS A 172 -5.33 5.80 -32.00
N ILE A 173 -4.73 5.81 -30.81
CA ILE A 173 -3.96 6.97 -30.32
C ILE A 173 -2.57 7.03 -30.92
N LEU A 174 -1.91 5.87 -31.05
CA LEU A 174 -0.56 5.75 -31.59
C LEU A 174 -0.52 5.69 -33.11
N SER A 175 -1.67 5.61 -33.81
CA SER A 175 -1.74 5.80 -35.27
C SER A 175 -1.25 7.17 -35.74
N LYS A 176 -1.17 8.15 -34.81
CA LYS A 176 -0.75 9.53 -35.08
C LYS A 176 0.75 9.77 -34.89
N GLU A 177 1.47 8.78 -34.36
CA GLU A 177 2.90 8.89 -34.10
C GLU A 177 3.69 8.73 -35.40
N GLN A 178 4.69 9.59 -35.61
CA GLN A 178 5.44 9.67 -36.86
C GLN A 178 6.57 8.63 -36.94
N SER A 179 7.02 8.11 -35.79
CA SER A 179 8.14 7.17 -35.71
C SER A 179 7.87 6.04 -34.71
N ASN A 180 8.58 4.93 -34.85
CA ASN A 180 8.52 3.83 -33.87
C ASN A 180 9.08 4.24 -32.50
N GLU A 181 10.04 5.17 -32.46
CA GLU A 181 10.62 5.71 -31.23
C GLU A 181 9.58 6.52 -30.45
N THR A 182 8.96 7.51 -31.09
CA THR A 182 7.91 8.32 -30.43
C THR A 182 6.70 7.47 -30.06
N ARG A 183 6.38 6.45 -30.85
CA ARG A 183 5.36 5.45 -30.51
C ARG A 183 5.71 4.67 -29.24
N ALA A 184 6.95 4.20 -29.11
CA ALA A 184 7.41 3.46 -27.93
C ALA A 184 7.40 4.35 -26.67
N GLU A 185 7.88 5.59 -26.76
CA GLU A 185 7.86 6.55 -25.66
C GLU A 185 6.43 6.88 -25.19
N SER A 186 5.53 7.14 -26.15
CA SER A 186 4.12 7.40 -25.87
C SER A 186 3.45 6.18 -25.23
N LEU A 187 3.64 4.98 -25.79
CA LEU A 187 3.11 3.74 -25.22
C LEU A 187 3.66 3.48 -23.81
N PHE A 188 4.96 3.73 -23.59
CA PHE A 188 5.57 3.62 -22.27
C PHE A 188 4.90 4.54 -21.26
N LEU A 189 4.68 5.82 -21.60
CA LEU A 189 3.98 6.76 -20.71
C LEU A 189 2.57 6.27 -20.36
N TRP A 190 1.81 5.77 -21.35
CA TRP A 190 0.47 5.21 -21.12
C TRP A 190 0.50 3.99 -20.19
N CYS A 191 1.39 3.04 -20.43
CA CYS A 191 1.53 1.84 -19.61
C CYS A 191 2.05 2.17 -18.19
N LYS A 192 3.03 3.06 -18.05
CA LYS A 192 3.55 3.56 -16.77
C LYS A 192 2.43 4.14 -15.91
N MET A 193 1.53 4.91 -16.52
CA MET A 193 0.41 5.53 -15.82
C MET A 193 -0.72 4.52 -15.52
N LEU A 194 -0.97 3.53 -16.37
CA LEU A 194 -1.96 2.46 -16.13
C LEU A 194 -1.49 1.41 -15.12
N LEU A 195 -0.18 1.23 -14.97
CA LEU A 195 0.45 0.24 -14.10
C LEU A 195 1.27 0.92 -13.00
N PRO A 196 0.66 1.72 -12.10
CA PRO A 196 1.39 2.44 -11.06
C PRO A 196 2.09 1.53 -10.03
N ASN A 197 1.78 0.23 -10.04
CA ASN A 197 2.46 -0.79 -9.23
C ASN A 197 3.64 -1.47 -9.94
N SER A 198 3.78 -1.30 -11.25
CA SER A 198 4.94 -1.80 -12.02
C SER A 198 6.10 -0.82 -11.94
N GLU A 199 5.82 0.47 -12.10
CA GLU A 199 6.77 1.57 -11.95
C GLU A 199 6.49 2.32 -10.64
N LYS A 200 6.89 1.71 -9.50
CA LYS A 200 6.54 2.24 -8.18
C LYS A 200 7.35 3.48 -7.81
N ARG A 201 6.66 4.62 -7.81
CA ARG A 201 7.07 5.82 -7.08
C ARG A 201 6.70 5.70 -5.61
N ILE A 202 7.52 6.18 -4.69
CA ILE A 202 7.19 6.16 -3.26
C ILE A 202 6.89 7.59 -2.81
N TYR A 203 5.61 7.89 -2.54
CA TYR A 203 5.19 9.23 -2.13
C TYR A 203 5.17 9.45 -0.61
N ASN A 204 5.34 8.38 0.19
CA ASN A 204 5.20 8.42 1.65
C ASN A 204 3.85 9.01 2.13
N LEU A 205 2.78 8.73 1.38
CA LEU A 205 1.42 9.21 1.64
C LEU A 205 0.46 8.03 1.77
N HIS A 206 -0.30 7.99 2.86
CA HIS A 206 -1.42 7.07 3.07
C HIS A 206 -2.75 7.84 3.19
N SER A 207 -3.88 7.12 3.15
CA SER A 207 -5.22 7.73 3.12
C SER A 207 -5.43 8.81 4.20
N LYS A 208 -5.11 8.53 5.47
CA LYS A 208 -5.24 9.53 6.56
C LYS A 208 -4.32 10.76 6.40
N GLN A 209 -3.10 10.60 5.88
CA GLN A 209 -2.20 11.72 5.60
C GLN A 209 -2.74 12.59 4.46
N LEU A 210 -3.25 11.98 3.40
CA LEU A 210 -3.92 12.71 2.32
C LEU A 210 -5.14 13.48 2.85
N ILE A 211 -5.96 12.88 3.70
CA ILE A 211 -7.09 13.59 4.33
C ILE A 211 -6.60 14.79 5.15
N LYS A 212 -5.55 14.64 5.98
CA LYS A 212 -4.94 15.74 6.73
C LYS A 212 -4.43 16.87 5.81
N LEU A 213 -3.72 16.52 4.75
CA LEU A 213 -3.20 17.51 3.78
C LEU A 213 -4.34 18.26 3.09
N PHE A 214 -5.34 17.54 2.59
CA PHE A 214 -6.44 18.13 1.85
C PHE A 214 -7.44 18.86 2.75
N SER A 215 -7.60 18.49 4.02
CA SER A 215 -8.41 19.24 4.99
C SER A 215 -7.81 20.63 5.23
N GLN A 216 -6.49 20.71 5.42
CA GLN A 216 -5.76 21.98 5.52
C GLN A 216 -5.84 22.78 4.22
N LEU A 217 -5.61 22.12 3.07
CA LEU A 217 -5.62 22.74 1.76
C LEU A 217 -6.99 23.36 1.41
N PHE A 218 -8.07 22.63 1.69
CA PHE A 218 -9.43 23.06 1.40
C PHE A 218 -10.04 23.91 2.51
N LYS A 219 -9.39 24.01 3.67
CA LYS A 219 -9.95 24.58 4.91
C LYS A 219 -11.28 23.92 5.26
N GLN A 220 -11.30 22.60 5.22
CA GLN A 220 -12.44 21.75 5.55
C GLN A 220 -12.17 21.03 6.88
N ASP A 221 -13.25 20.60 7.52
CA ASP A 221 -13.16 19.80 8.75
C ASP A 221 -12.58 18.41 8.44
N GLU A 222 -11.44 18.08 9.05
CA GLU A 222 -10.75 16.80 8.85
C GLU A 222 -11.60 15.61 9.31
N PHE A 223 -12.40 15.77 10.37
CA PHE A 223 -13.26 14.71 10.89
C PHE A 223 -14.35 14.34 9.88
N LEU A 224 -14.98 15.33 9.22
CA LEU A 224 -15.96 15.07 8.16
C LEU A 224 -15.35 14.31 6.97
N MET A 225 -14.10 14.64 6.61
CA MET A 225 -13.40 13.93 5.54
C MET A 225 -13.02 12.51 5.96
N LEU A 226 -12.62 12.29 7.23
CA LEU A 226 -12.35 10.95 7.77
C LEU A 226 -13.61 10.09 7.87
N GLU A 227 -14.75 10.69 8.20
CA GLU A 227 -16.06 10.00 8.22
C GLU A 227 -16.46 9.54 6.82
N ASP A 228 -16.31 10.40 5.81
CA ASP A 228 -16.59 10.01 4.42
C ASP A 228 -15.62 8.92 3.91
N LEU A 229 -14.35 8.96 4.37
CA LEU A 229 -13.34 7.93 4.07
C LEU A 229 -13.71 6.54 4.60
N GLU A 230 -14.63 6.40 5.57
CA GLU A 230 -15.11 5.09 6.03
C GLU A 230 -15.76 4.27 4.88
N LYS A 231 -16.17 4.93 3.79
CA LYS A 231 -16.64 4.29 2.55
C LYS A 231 -15.51 3.59 1.77
N GLY A 232 -14.26 3.87 2.09
CA GLY A 232 -13.08 3.15 1.60
C GLY A 232 -12.45 3.69 0.32
N ASP A 233 -12.76 4.88 -0.18
CA ASP A 233 -12.11 5.50 -1.36
C ASP A 233 -11.65 6.94 -1.07
N VAL A 234 -10.39 7.11 -0.70
CA VAL A 234 -9.80 8.43 -0.40
C VAL A 234 -9.84 9.40 -1.59
N ALA A 235 -9.73 8.88 -2.81
CA ALA A 235 -9.78 9.71 -4.00
C ALA A 235 -11.19 10.25 -4.26
N GLU A 236 -12.21 9.44 -3.99
CA GLU A 236 -13.61 9.87 -4.05
C GLU A 236 -13.94 10.88 -2.95
N THR A 237 -13.50 10.62 -1.72
CA THR A 237 -13.64 11.58 -0.61
C THR A 237 -13.02 12.93 -0.96
N ILE A 238 -11.76 12.96 -1.41
CA ILE A 238 -11.10 14.21 -1.80
C ILE A 238 -11.86 14.92 -2.93
N ARG A 239 -12.37 14.19 -3.92
CA ARG A 239 -13.21 14.77 -4.99
C ARG A 239 -14.45 15.47 -4.45
N ILE A 240 -15.22 14.79 -3.60
CA ILE A 240 -16.49 15.32 -3.05
C ILE A 240 -16.23 16.63 -2.31
N PHE A 241 -15.19 16.69 -1.47
CA PHE A 241 -14.85 17.89 -0.71
C PHE A 241 -14.22 18.97 -1.59
N PHE A 242 -13.49 18.59 -2.64
CA PHE A 242 -12.92 19.52 -3.61
C PHE A 242 -14.01 20.22 -4.43
N GLU A 243 -15.01 19.49 -4.93
CA GLU A 243 -16.12 20.07 -5.72
C GLU A 243 -17.01 21.00 -4.88
N LYS A 244 -17.14 20.74 -3.58
CA LYS A 244 -17.87 21.60 -2.63
C LYS A 244 -17.05 22.78 -2.11
N ASN A 245 -15.73 22.79 -2.37
CA ASN A 245 -14.84 23.78 -1.79
C ASN A 245 -15.03 25.17 -2.41
N LYS A 246 -15.00 26.20 -1.55
CA LYS A 246 -15.12 27.61 -1.98
C LYS A 246 -13.76 28.27 -2.18
N ASN A 247 -12.70 27.75 -1.55
CA ASN A 247 -11.37 28.37 -1.53
C ASN A 247 -10.55 28.01 -2.77
N ILE A 248 -10.55 26.74 -3.15
CA ILE A 248 -9.93 26.22 -4.36
C ILE A 248 -11.05 25.65 -5.20
N LYS A 249 -11.39 26.35 -6.28
CA LYS A 249 -12.47 25.94 -7.18
C LYS A 249 -11.93 24.97 -8.22
N ALA A 250 -12.65 23.87 -8.43
CA ALA A 250 -12.41 22.99 -9.56
C ALA A 250 -12.62 23.74 -10.88
N VAL A 251 -11.78 23.46 -11.88
CA VAL A 251 -12.00 23.96 -13.23
C VAL A 251 -13.12 23.18 -13.92
N GLU A 252 -13.86 23.85 -14.82
CA GLU A 252 -15.01 23.23 -15.51
C GLU A 252 -14.59 22.22 -16.58
N LYS A 253 -13.45 22.46 -17.23
CA LYS A 253 -12.92 21.62 -18.30
C LYS A 253 -11.50 21.17 -17.97
N SER A 254 -11.21 19.93 -18.29
CA SER A 254 -9.89 19.33 -18.10
C SER A 254 -8.97 19.72 -19.24
N PHE A 255 -7.81 20.28 -18.90
CA PHE A 255 -6.75 20.69 -19.83
C PHE A 255 -5.37 20.13 -19.42
N LEU A 256 -5.32 19.30 -18.38
CA LEU A 256 -4.10 18.60 -17.99
C LEU A 256 -3.70 17.59 -19.06
N THR A 257 -2.41 17.52 -19.34
CA THR A 257 -1.82 16.51 -20.21
C THR A 257 -1.27 15.37 -19.37
N LEU A 258 -1.17 14.18 -19.95
CA LEU A 258 -0.65 12.99 -19.28
C LEU A 258 0.79 13.23 -18.80
N SER A 259 1.61 13.89 -19.63
CA SER A 259 2.99 14.27 -19.30
C SER A 259 3.06 15.26 -18.11
N LYS A 260 2.18 16.26 -18.05
CA LYS A 260 2.12 17.19 -16.89
C LYS A 260 1.79 16.46 -15.59
N VAL A 261 0.91 15.46 -15.64
CA VAL A 261 0.59 14.63 -14.47
C VAL A 261 1.77 13.73 -14.11
N ASP A 262 2.42 13.10 -15.09
CA ASP A 262 3.61 12.26 -14.88
C ASP A 262 4.73 13.05 -14.17
N HIS A 263 5.03 14.26 -14.65
CA HIS A 263 6.00 15.17 -14.05
C HIS A 263 5.62 15.62 -12.63
N PHE A 264 4.32 15.86 -12.38
CA PHE A 264 3.83 16.14 -11.04
C PHE A 264 4.09 14.96 -10.10
N LEU A 265 3.85 13.72 -10.55
CA LEU A 265 4.10 12.52 -9.75
C LEU A 265 5.61 12.33 -9.48
N ASP A 266 6.47 12.56 -10.46
CA ASP A 266 7.93 12.50 -10.27
C ASP A 266 8.41 13.52 -9.22
N LYS A 267 7.91 14.76 -9.28
CA LYS A 267 8.18 15.76 -8.25
C LYS A 267 7.64 15.35 -6.88
N LEU A 268 6.43 14.82 -6.81
CA LEU A 268 5.85 14.41 -5.53
C LEU A 268 6.63 13.25 -4.89
N ALA A 269 7.23 12.36 -5.69
CA ALA A 269 7.96 11.20 -5.21
C ALA A 269 9.29 11.56 -4.50
N VAL A 270 9.89 12.71 -4.81
CA VAL A 270 11.13 13.17 -4.16
C VAL A 270 10.87 14.02 -2.91
N GLU A 271 9.63 14.50 -2.72
CA GLU A 271 9.27 15.33 -1.57
C GLU A 271 8.91 14.52 -0.33
N THR A 272 9.55 14.84 0.80
CA THR A 272 9.35 14.14 2.08
C THR A 272 8.65 14.99 3.14
N THR A 273 8.50 16.30 2.91
CA THR A 273 7.91 17.22 3.90
C THR A 273 6.44 17.52 3.61
N GLU A 274 5.62 17.61 4.67
CA GLU A 274 4.19 17.92 4.57
C GLU A 274 3.94 19.26 3.85
N ALA A 275 4.78 20.28 4.12
CA ALA A 275 4.67 21.60 3.52
C ALA A 275 4.94 21.60 2.00
N ALA A 276 5.98 20.92 1.55
CA ALA A 276 6.31 20.83 0.13
C ALA A 276 5.26 20.02 -0.65
N GLN A 277 4.84 18.88 -0.09
CA GLN A 277 3.76 18.06 -0.66
C GLN A 277 2.45 18.85 -0.76
N MET A 278 2.07 19.61 0.28
CA MET A 278 0.88 20.48 0.25
C MET A 278 0.98 21.56 -0.84
N SER A 279 2.16 22.16 -1.02
CA SER A 279 2.40 23.15 -2.08
C SER A 279 2.22 22.56 -3.48
N LEU A 280 2.77 21.37 -3.72
CA LEU A 280 2.58 20.64 -4.97
C LEU A 280 1.11 20.30 -5.22
N PHE A 281 0.40 19.74 -4.23
CA PHE A 281 -1.03 19.46 -4.36
C PHE A 281 -1.86 20.71 -4.61
N LYS A 282 -1.53 21.84 -3.97
CA LYS A 282 -2.18 23.12 -4.25
C LYS A 282 -2.00 23.53 -5.71
N SER A 283 -0.78 23.44 -6.22
CA SER A 283 -0.46 23.86 -7.60
C SER A 283 -1.23 23.05 -8.64
N ILE A 284 -1.32 21.73 -8.47
CA ILE A 284 -2.04 20.86 -9.43
C ILE A 284 -3.56 20.97 -9.24
N ALA A 285 -4.06 21.10 -8.01
CA ALA A 285 -5.50 21.19 -7.74
C ALA A 285 -6.14 22.42 -8.39
N LEU A 286 -5.43 23.54 -8.51
CA LEU A 286 -5.89 24.73 -9.23
C LEU A 286 -6.15 24.49 -10.73
N LEU A 287 -5.59 23.43 -11.29
CA LEU A 287 -5.71 23.05 -12.70
C LEU A 287 -6.66 21.88 -12.94
N CYS A 288 -7.23 21.31 -11.87
CA CYS A 288 -7.98 20.06 -11.92
C CYS A 288 -9.50 20.27 -11.96
N THR A 289 -10.19 19.48 -12.79
CA THR A 289 -11.60 19.15 -12.52
C THR A 289 -11.67 18.22 -11.30
N GLY A 290 -12.86 18.01 -10.72
CA GLY A 290 -13.03 17.01 -9.65
C GLY A 290 -12.55 15.61 -10.05
N ASN A 291 -12.84 15.20 -11.30
CA ASN A 291 -12.41 13.92 -11.83
C ASN A 291 -10.90 13.85 -12.10
N ASP A 292 -10.26 14.97 -12.43
CA ASP A 292 -8.80 15.04 -12.60
C ASP A 292 -8.12 14.76 -11.27
N LEU A 293 -8.51 15.49 -10.22
CA LEU A 293 -7.92 15.35 -8.90
C LEU A 293 -8.17 13.93 -8.36
N LYS A 294 -9.38 13.39 -8.50
CA LYS A 294 -9.68 11.99 -8.16
C LYS A 294 -8.69 11.01 -8.80
N MET A 295 -8.46 11.12 -10.11
CA MET A 295 -7.58 10.19 -10.80
C MET A 295 -6.11 10.36 -10.38
N ILE A 296 -5.68 11.61 -10.13
CA ILE A 296 -4.32 11.87 -9.60
C ILE A 296 -4.15 11.21 -8.23
N ILE A 297 -5.13 11.33 -7.32
CA ILE A 297 -5.05 10.66 -6.01
C ILE A 297 -5.01 9.14 -6.16
N ARG A 298 -5.75 8.56 -7.11
CA ARG A 298 -5.66 7.11 -7.40
C ARG A 298 -4.27 6.68 -7.88
N LEU A 299 -3.61 7.50 -8.70
CA LEU A 299 -2.23 7.29 -9.12
C LEU A 299 -1.26 7.37 -7.92
N VAL A 300 -1.45 8.34 -7.02
CA VAL A 300 -0.67 8.48 -5.78
C VAL A 300 -0.85 7.28 -4.85
N MET A 301 -2.07 6.73 -4.77
CA MET A 301 -2.38 5.56 -3.96
C MET A 301 -2.00 4.23 -4.63
N HIS A 302 -1.49 4.26 -5.87
CA HIS A 302 -1.21 3.07 -6.70
C HIS A 302 -2.43 2.16 -6.93
N ASP A 303 -3.64 2.69 -6.85
CA ASP A 303 -4.89 1.95 -7.07
C ASP A 303 -5.84 2.75 -7.95
N LEU A 304 -5.86 2.41 -9.25
CA LEU A 304 -6.77 3.00 -10.23
C LEU A 304 -8.19 2.44 -10.16
N ARG A 305 -8.40 1.32 -9.46
CA ARG A 305 -9.66 0.56 -9.41
C ARG A 305 -10.17 0.10 -10.79
N ILE A 306 -9.24 -0.29 -11.66
CA ILE A 306 -9.55 -0.81 -13.00
C ILE A 306 -9.56 -2.34 -13.04
N ASN A 307 -9.13 -3.02 -11.98
CA ASN A 307 -8.99 -4.49 -11.90
C ASN A 307 -8.31 -5.08 -13.15
N CYS A 308 -7.23 -4.42 -13.57
CA CYS A 308 -6.46 -4.73 -14.78
C CYS A 308 -4.97 -4.58 -14.45
N GLY A 309 -4.25 -5.70 -14.42
CA GLY A 309 -2.82 -5.74 -14.12
C GLY A 309 -1.93 -5.86 -15.37
N PRO A 310 -0.61 -6.00 -15.18
CA PRO A 310 0.37 -6.04 -16.28
C PRO A 310 0.09 -7.14 -17.30
N LYS A 311 -0.42 -8.31 -16.87
CA LYS A 311 -0.77 -9.43 -17.76
C LYS A 311 -1.68 -9.01 -18.92
N PHE A 312 -2.72 -8.23 -18.64
CA PHE A 312 -3.72 -7.86 -19.64
C PHE A 312 -3.28 -6.66 -20.45
N ILE A 313 -2.68 -5.65 -19.80
CA ILE A 313 -2.16 -4.45 -20.46
C ILE A 313 -1.02 -4.82 -21.43
N LEU A 314 -0.04 -5.62 -20.99
CA LEU A 314 1.08 -6.03 -21.83
C LEU A 314 0.66 -7.07 -22.90
N GLY A 315 -0.27 -7.97 -22.57
CA GLY A 315 -0.82 -8.91 -23.56
C GLY A 315 -1.55 -8.24 -24.72
N ALA A 316 -2.02 -6.99 -24.55
CA ALA A 316 -2.59 -6.20 -25.63
C ALA A 316 -1.53 -5.68 -26.61
N ILE A 317 -0.30 -5.48 -26.13
CA ILE A 317 0.82 -4.93 -26.90
C ILE A 317 1.47 -6.03 -27.74
N HIS A 318 1.87 -7.13 -27.08
CA HIS A 318 2.48 -8.29 -27.74
C HIS A 318 2.24 -9.56 -26.92
N ALA A 319 2.13 -10.72 -27.58
CA ALA A 319 1.84 -12.01 -26.94
C ALA A 319 2.87 -12.37 -25.85
N ASP A 320 4.16 -12.13 -26.15
CA ASP A 320 5.27 -12.43 -25.24
C ASP A 320 5.60 -11.29 -24.25
N ALA A 321 4.97 -10.10 -24.36
CA ALA A 321 5.38 -8.94 -23.57
C ALA A 321 5.22 -9.15 -22.07
N TYR A 322 4.16 -9.87 -21.63
CA TYR A 322 4.01 -10.16 -20.22
C TYR A 322 5.10 -11.11 -19.70
N GLN A 323 5.43 -12.16 -20.44
CA GLN A 323 6.50 -13.09 -20.07
C GLN A 323 7.84 -12.37 -20.00
N ALA A 324 8.16 -11.56 -21.00
CA ALA A 324 9.33 -10.70 -21.02
C ALA A 324 9.40 -9.74 -19.82
N TYR A 325 8.26 -9.17 -19.41
CA TYR A 325 8.16 -8.34 -18.21
C TYR A 325 8.33 -9.14 -16.92
N GLN A 326 7.85 -10.38 -16.86
CA GLN A 326 8.07 -11.24 -15.67
C GLN A 326 9.55 -11.57 -15.47
N THR A 327 10.30 -11.75 -16.57
CA THR A 327 11.74 -12.04 -16.55
C THR A 327 12.58 -10.81 -16.24
N SER A 328 12.29 -9.66 -16.86
CA SER A 328 13.15 -8.46 -16.77
C SER A 328 12.71 -7.45 -15.72
N HIS A 329 11.42 -7.45 -15.34
CA HIS A 329 10.75 -6.40 -14.58
C HIS A 329 11.07 -4.97 -15.07
N ASN A 330 11.37 -4.80 -16.35
CA ASN A 330 11.69 -3.53 -16.97
C ASN A 330 10.60 -3.18 -18.00
N LEU A 331 9.62 -2.38 -17.57
CA LEU A 331 8.47 -2.02 -18.40
C LEU A 331 8.91 -1.28 -19.67
N LYS A 332 9.88 -0.37 -19.54
CA LYS A 332 10.41 0.42 -20.65
C LYS A 332 11.04 -0.46 -21.72
N ALA A 333 11.97 -1.32 -21.33
CA ALA A 333 12.69 -2.20 -22.26
C ALA A 333 11.75 -3.18 -22.98
N VAL A 334 10.73 -3.69 -22.27
CA VAL A 334 9.70 -4.57 -22.88
C VAL A 334 8.92 -3.82 -23.95
N ILE A 335 8.45 -2.60 -23.64
CA ILE A 335 7.65 -1.79 -24.57
C ILE A 335 8.46 -1.37 -25.79
N GLU A 336 9.69 -0.88 -25.59
CA GLU A 336 10.60 -0.53 -26.68
C GLU A 336 10.78 -1.74 -27.60
N LYS A 337 11.20 -2.89 -27.05
CA LYS A 337 11.36 -4.11 -27.86
C LYS A 337 10.07 -4.53 -28.56
N SER A 338 8.91 -4.40 -27.94
CA SER A 338 7.62 -4.75 -28.57
C SER A 338 7.26 -3.82 -29.72
N CYS A 339 7.59 -2.53 -29.64
CA CYS A 339 7.32 -1.56 -30.72
C CYS A 339 8.26 -1.72 -31.91
N PHE A 340 9.51 -2.14 -31.68
CA PHE A 340 10.47 -2.43 -32.75
C PHE A 340 10.39 -3.87 -33.27
N PHE A 341 9.50 -4.70 -32.71
CA PHE A 341 9.33 -6.08 -33.14
C PHE A 341 8.53 -6.15 -34.44
N ASP A 342 9.24 -6.33 -35.54
CA ASP A 342 8.67 -6.32 -36.88
C ASP A 342 8.09 -7.70 -37.23
N ALA A 343 6.77 -7.82 -37.21
CA ALA A 343 6.06 -9.05 -37.57
C ALA A 343 6.31 -9.49 -39.03
N SER A 344 6.79 -8.59 -39.89
CA SER A 344 7.12 -8.91 -41.30
C SER A 344 8.39 -9.77 -41.45
N LYS A 345 9.25 -9.85 -40.43
CA LYS A 345 10.43 -10.73 -40.43
C LYS A 345 10.13 -12.19 -40.05
N ILE A 346 8.85 -12.52 -39.79
CA ILE A 346 8.41 -13.81 -39.23
C ILE A 346 8.09 -14.86 -40.29
N GLU A 347 7.97 -14.53 -41.58
CA GLU A 347 7.65 -15.54 -42.61
C GLU A 347 8.62 -16.74 -42.63
N ASN A 348 9.84 -16.59 -42.09
CA ASN A 348 10.82 -17.67 -41.99
C ASN A 348 11.08 -18.25 -40.58
N ASN A 349 10.40 -17.80 -39.51
CA ASN A 349 10.69 -18.35 -38.17
C ASN A 349 9.52 -18.26 -37.18
N LYS A 350 8.68 -19.31 -37.13
CA LYS A 350 7.58 -19.50 -36.16
C LYS A 350 8.04 -19.58 -34.69
N ASN A 351 9.35 -19.53 -34.41
CA ASN A 351 9.95 -19.65 -33.08
C ASN A 351 10.64 -18.36 -32.57
N SER A 352 10.47 -17.22 -33.24
CA SER A 352 11.03 -15.94 -32.78
C SER A 352 10.29 -15.40 -31.56
N ARG A 353 10.53 -15.94 -30.36
CA ARG A 353 10.07 -15.36 -29.09
C ARG A 353 10.73 -14.00 -28.86
N MET A 354 10.00 -13.02 -28.32
CA MET A 354 10.63 -11.81 -27.80
C MET A 354 11.54 -12.17 -26.63
N ASN A 355 12.83 -12.38 -26.89
CA ASN A 355 13.79 -12.69 -25.85
C ASN A 355 14.24 -11.40 -25.15
N VAL A 356 13.59 -11.08 -24.04
CA VAL A 356 14.09 -10.04 -23.14
C VAL A 356 15.00 -10.73 -22.14
N ASN A 357 16.31 -10.66 -22.42
CA ASN A 357 17.35 -11.15 -21.54
C ASN A 357 17.17 -10.56 -20.14
N VAL A 358 17.52 -11.36 -19.13
CA VAL A 358 17.59 -10.92 -17.74
C VAL A 358 18.44 -9.66 -17.67
N SER A 359 17.88 -8.59 -17.12
CA SER A 359 18.60 -7.35 -16.88
C SER A 359 19.26 -7.45 -15.52
N LEU A 360 20.59 -7.48 -15.49
CA LEU A 360 21.33 -7.44 -14.23
C LEU A 360 20.90 -6.22 -13.40
N LEU A 361 21.03 -6.36 -12.06
CA LEU A 361 20.64 -5.35 -11.08
C LEU A 361 19.16 -4.91 -11.11
N THR A 362 18.30 -5.60 -11.86
CA THR A 362 16.84 -5.38 -11.91
C THR A 362 16.15 -6.64 -11.41
N PRO A 363 15.24 -6.54 -10.41
CA PRO A 363 14.68 -7.72 -9.76
C PRO A 363 13.83 -8.58 -10.69
N ILE A 364 13.89 -9.89 -10.51
CA ILE A 364 13.06 -10.90 -11.19
C ILE A 364 11.87 -11.24 -10.28
N LEU A 365 10.67 -11.43 -10.83
CA LEU A 365 9.53 -11.87 -10.02
C LEU A 365 9.83 -13.21 -9.35
N PRO A 366 9.68 -13.30 -8.01
CA PRO A 366 9.98 -14.53 -7.29
C PRO A 366 9.03 -15.65 -7.69
N MET A 367 9.58 -16.84 -7.93
CA MET A 367 8.78 -18.05 -8.09
C MET A 367 7.99 -18.31 -6.80
N LEU A 368 6.68 -18.59 -6.94
CA LEU A 368 5.78 -18.83 -5.81
C LEU A 368 5.52 -20.34 -5.66
N ALA A 369 5.31 -20.76 -4.41
CA ALA A 369 4.90 -22.12 -4.09
C ALA A 369 3.37 -22.20 -3.94
N GLU A 370 2.79 -23.27 -4.49
CA GLU A 370 1.39 -23.62 -4.25
C GLU A 370 1.27 -24.39 -2.93
N ALA A 371 0.26 -24.05 -2.11
CA ALA A 371 0.01 -24.78 -0.87
C ALA A 371 -0.51 -26.19 -1.19
N CYS A 372 0.18 -27.22 -0.71
CA CYS A 372 -0.24 -28.60 -0.89
C CYS A 372 -0.80 -29.18 0.42
N LYS A 373 -1.93 -29.89 0.34
CA LYS A 373 -2.56 -30.55 1.48
C LYS A 373 -2.26 -32.04 1.56
N ASN A 374 -1.94 -32.67 0.43
CA ASN A 374 -1.67 -34.10 0.34
C ASN A 374 -0.38 -34.36 -0.45
N ILE A 375 0.51 -35.17 0.12
CA ILE A 375 1.79 -35.55 -0.49
C ILE A 375 1.60 -36.29 -1.82
N ASP A 376 0.52 -37.06 -1.98
CA ASP A 376 0.24 -37.81 -3.21
C ASP A 376 0.06 -36.87 -4.40
N ASP A 377 -0.55 -35.71 -4.17
CA ASP A 377 -0.77 -34.72 -5.23
C ASP A 377 0.55 -34.07 -5.68
N VAL A 378 1.54 -33.98 -4.78
CA VAL A 378 2.88 -33.52 -5.12
C VAL A 378 3.54 -34.50 -6.10
N PHE A 379 3.53 -35.79 -5.78
CA PHE A 379 4.16 -36.81 -6.64
C PHE A 379 3.41 -37.01 -7.97
N LYS A 380 2.09 -36.82 -7.99
CA LYS A 380 1.31 -36.77 -9.25
C LYS A 380 1.73 -35.59 -10.13
N LYS A 381 1.94 -34.40 -9.54
CA LYS A 381 2.41 -33.20 -10.27
C LYS A 381 3.88 -33.31 -10.69
N CYS A 382 4.70 -34.04 -9.93
CA CYS A 382 6.14 -34.18 -10.14
C CYS A 382 6.55 -35.66 -10.29
N PRO A 383 6.20 -36.32 -11.41
CA PRO A 383 6.45 -37.75 -11.61
C PRO A 383 7.95 -38.09 -11.69
N SER A 384 8.79 -37.13 -12.08
CA SER A 384 10.25 -37.30 -12.18
C SER A 384 10.99 -37.25 -10.83
N GLY A 385 10.26 -37.10 -9.73
CA GLY A 385 10.81 -36.88 -8.39
C GLY A 385 10.83 -35.40 -7.99
N ILE A 386 11.19 -35.14 -6.74
CA ILE A 386 11.18 -33.80 -6.12
C ILE A 386 12.47 -33.51 -5.37
N TYR A 387 12.79 -32.23 -5.27
CA TYR A 387 13.69 -31.70 -4.26
C TYR A 387 12.87 -31.24 -3.06
N SER A 388 13.19 -31.78 -1.89
CA SER A 388 12.63 -31.36 -0.61
C SER A 388 13.64 -30.49 0.12
N GLU A 389 13.26 -29.26 0.42
CA GLU A 389 14.08 -28.29 1.15
C GLU A 389 13.42 -27.93 2.47
N ILE A 390 14.24 -27.57 3.45
CA ILE A 390 13.73 -26.98 4.69
C ILE A 390 13.11 -25.62 4.36
N LYS A 391 11.86 -25.42 4.77
CA LYS A 391 11.23 -24.11 4.66
C LYS A 391 11.75 -23.20 5.76
N TYR A 392 12.77 -22.40 5.44
CA TYR A 392 13.28 -21.38 6.34
C TYR A 392 12.21 -20.32 6.67
N ASP A 393 12.19 -19.87 7.92
CA ASP A 393 11.26 -18.85 8.43
C ASP A 393 11.99 -17.51 8.60
N GLY A 394 12.35 -16.92 7.46
CA GLY A 394 13.15 -15.70 7.39
C GLY A 394 12.51 -14.60 6.56
N GLU A 395 13.36 -13.75 5.98
CA GLU A 395 12.94 -12.83 4.93
C GLU A 395 13.55 -13.28 3.60
N ARG A 396 12.72 -13.54 2.59
CA ARG A 396 13.21 -13.84 1.23
C ARG A 396 13.93 -12.63 0.64
N VAL A 397 15.14 -12.88 0.13
CA VAL A 397 16.03 -11.89 -0.47
C VAL A 397 16.55 -12.42 -1.80
N GLN A 398 16.35 -11.65 -2.86
CA GLN A 398 16.96 -11.86 -4.15
C GLN A 398 18.21 -10.99 -4.27
N LEU A 399 19.37 -11.63 -4.38
CA LEU A 399 20.67 -10.99 -4.45
C LEU A 399 21.10 -10.86 -5.92
N HIS A 400 21.45 -9.65 -6.33
CA HIS A 400 22.11 -9.37 -7.60
C HIS A 400 23.52 -8.85 -7.32
N LYS A 401 24.50 -9.38 -8.05
CA LYS A 401 25.88 -8.90 -8.10
C LYS A 401 26.26 -8.66 -9.56
N SER A 402 26.83 -7.50 -9.87
CA SER A 402 27.36 -7.15 -11.19
C SER A 402 28.37 -6.02 -11.03
N GLU A 403 29.52 -6.09 -11.69
CA GLU A 403 30.54 -5.02 -11.70
C GLU A 403 30.93 -4.49 -10.30
N GLY A 404 30.90 -5.36 -9.28
CA GLY A 404 31.18 -4.99 -7.89
C GLY A 404 30.02 -4.30 -7.14
N GLU A 405 28.90 -4.03 -7.80
CA GLU A 405 27.67 -3.55 -7.17
C GLU A 405 26.82 -4.72 -6.64
N TYR A 406 26.22 -4.53 -5.46
CA TYR A 406 25.32 -5.48 -4.81
C TYR A 406 23.95 -4.86 -4.59
N LYS A 407 22.91 -5.51 -5.11
CA LYS A 407 21.51 -5.15 -4.81
C LYS A 407 20.78 -6.33 -4.18
N PHE A 408 19.99 -6.01 -3.16
CA PHE A 408 19.19 -6.98 -2.42
C PHE A 408 17.72 -6.57 -2.51
N PHE A 409 16.89 -7.44 -3.07
CA PHE A 409 15.46 -7.20 -3.23
C PHE A 409 14.66 -8.13 -2.33
N SER A 410 13.71 -7.58 -1.59
CA SER A 410 12.77 -8.36 -0.78
C SER A 410 11.79 -9.15 -1.66
N ARG A 411 10.97 -10.02 -1.05
CA ARG A 411 9.81 -10.67 -1.69
C ARG A 411 8.90 -9.71 -2.48
N SER A 412 8.80 -8.45 -2.04
CA SER A 412 7.98 -7.43 -2.69
C SER A 412 8.71 -6.61 -3.76
N LEU A 413 9.93 -7.05 -4.12
CA LEU A 413 10.90 -6.42 -5.03
C LEU A 413 11.39 -5.04 -4.59
N LYS A 414 11.11 -4.65 -3.34
CA LYS A 414 11.67 -3.43 -2.73
C LYS A 414 13.11 -3.69 -2.25
N PRO A 415 14.00 -2.69 -2.30
CA PRO A 415 15.31 -2.77 -1.69
C PRO A 415 15.22 -3.20 -0.22
N VAL A 416 16.06 -4.15 0.18
CA VAL A 416 16.19 -4.59 1.57
C VAL A 416 16.94 -3.52 2.36
N LEU A 417 16.58 -3.34 3.64
CA LEU A 417 17.25 -2.36 4.51
C LEU A 417 18.73 -2.73 4.72
N ASN A 418 19.63 -1.77 4.50
CA ASN A 418 21.09 -1.98 4.52
C ASN A 418 21.59 -2.74 5.75
N HIS A 419 21.10 -2.43 6.96
CA HIS A 419 21.56 -3.07 8.20
C HIS A 419 21.37 -4.61 8.25
N LYS A 420 20.50 -5.17 7.40
CA LYS A 420 20.26 -6.62 7.30
C LYS A 420 21.20 -7.31 6.34
N VAL A 421 21.74 -6.60 5.35
CA VAL A 421 22.42 -7.18 4.18
C VAL A 421 23.86 -6.69 3.98
N GLU A 422 24.23 -5.55 4.57
CA GLU A 422 25.56 -4.96 4.43
C GLU A 422 26.70 -5.94 4.75
N PRO A 423 26.63 -6.77 5.82
CA PRO A 423 27.68 -7.73 6.11
C PRO A 423 27.94 -8.72 4.97
N PHE A 424 26.94 -9.07 4.17
CA PHE A 424 27.10 -10.06 3.11
C PHE A 424 28.00 -9.58 1.97
N LYS A 425 28.17 -8.27 1.76
CA LYS A 425 29.08 -7.75 0.73
C LYS A 425 30.53 -8.19 0.95
N GLU A 426 30.91 -8.47 2.20
CA GLU A 426 32.24 -9.01 2.53
C GLU A 426 32.34 -10.53 2.29
N TYR A 427 31.25 -11.27 2.52
CA TYR A 427 31.24 -12.74 2.45
C TYR A 427 30.92 -13.29 1.06
N ILE A 428 30.10 -12.59 0.26
CA ILE A 428 29.73 -13.05 -1.09
C ILE A 428 30.96 -13.22 -2.00
N PRO A 429 31.95 -12.29 -2.07
CA PRO A 429 33.17 -12.51 -2.83
C PRO A 429 33.95 -13.75 -2.39
N LYS A 430 33.98 -14.03 -1.08
CA LYS A 430 34.70 -15.17 -0.51
C LYS A 430 33.97 -16.49 -0.83
N ALA A 431 32.63 -16.47 -0.82
CA ALA A 431 31.79 -17.63 -1.11
C ALA A 431 31.70 -17.93 -2.62
N PHE A 432 31.71 -16.91 -3.47
CA PHE A 432 31.63 -17.02 -4.94
C PHE A 432 32.83 -16.34 -5.59
N GLN A 433 34.00 -16.97 -5.46
CA GLN A 433 35.28 -16.41 -5.92
C GLN A 433 35.30 -16.15 -7.43
N HIS A 434 34.62 -16.98 -8.21
CA HIS A 434 34.54 -16.88 -9.67
C HIS A 434 33.20 -16.32 -10.17
N GLY A 435 32.28 -15.92 -9.28
CA GLY A 435 30.97 -15.43 -9.66
C GLY A 435 30.96 -13.91 -9.78
N GLU A 436 31.45 -13.35 -10.89
CA GLU A 436 31.50 -11.91 -11.14
C GLU A 436 30.10 -11.31 -11.26
N GLU A 437 29.23 -12.00 -12.00
CA GLU A 437 27.82 -11.62 -12.19
C GLU A 437 26.92 -12.76 -11.72
N LEU A 438 25.99 -12.49 -10.83
CA LEU A 438 25.06 -13.52 -10.35
C LEU A 438 23.72 -12.94 -9.91
N ILE A 439 22.70 -13.79 -10.02
CA ILE A 439 21.39 -13.56 -9.42
C ILE A 439 21.00 -14.79 -8.63
N LEU A 440 20.89 -14.63 -7.31
CA LEU A 440 20.60 -15.70 -6.36
C LEU A 440 19.27 -15.44 -5.65
N ASP A 441 18.56 -16.51 -5.34
CA ASP A 441 17.38 -16.48 -4.47
C ASP A 441 17.72 -17.10 -3.13
N CYS A 442 17.40 -16.37 -2.06
CA CYS A 442 17.90 -16.65 -0.73
C CYS A 442 16.84 -16.37 0.33
N GLU A 443 17.01 -16.99 1.49
CA GLU A 443 16.33 -16.58 2.73
C GLU A 443 17.37 -16.00 3.69
N VAL A 444 17.12 -14.81 4.24
CA VAL A 444 17.95 -14.25 5.31
C VAL A 444 17.34 -14.58 6.67
N LEU A 445 18.17 -15.09 7.59
CA LEU A 445 17.82 -15.40 8.98
C LEU A 445 18.91 -14.89 9.92
N MET A 446 18.57 -14.73 11.20
CA MET A 446 19.61 -14.60 12.23
C MET A 446 20.15 -15.99 12.57
N TYR A 447 21.46 -16.15 12.63
CA TYR A 447 22.15 -17.40 12.96
C TYR A 447 22.95 -17.21 14.24
N ASP A 448 22.70 -18.05 15.25
CA ASP A 448 23.44 -18.02 16.51
C ASP A 448 24.66 -18.93 16.43
N HIS A 449 25.85 -18.35 16.57
CA HIS A 449 27.12 -19.08 16.49
C HIS A 449 27.38 -19.95 17.72
N LYS A 450 26.72 -19.69 18.86
CA LYS A 450 26.85 -20.55 20.06
C LYS A 450 26.09 -21.85 19.89
N SER A 451 24.82 -21.78 19.51
CA SER A 451 24.00 -22.97 19.29
C SER A 451 24.17 -23.61 17.91
N ASN A 452 24.83 -22.93 16.96
CA ASN A 452 24.94 -23.31 15.55
C ASN A 452 23.56 -23.53 14.87
N LYS A 453 22.56 -22.71 15.25
CA LYS A 453 21.19 -22.83 14.73
C LYS A 453 20.63 -21.49 14.26
N PRO A 454 19.73 -21.49 13.26
CA PRO A 454 18.96 -20.32 12.90
C PRO A 454 17.98 -19.96 14.04
N LEU A 455 17.79 -18.67 14.25
CA LEU A 455 16.81 -18.12 15.20
C LEU A 455 15.44 -17.92 14.50
N PRO A 456 14.34 -17.88 15.27
CA PRO A 456 12.98 -17.69 14.72
C PRO A 456 12.78 -16.37 13.97
N PHE A 457 11.72 -16.31 13.16
CA PHE A 457 11.31 -15.11 12.44
C PHE A 457 11.13 -13.88 13.34
N GLY A 458 11.41 -12.71 12.77
CA GLY A 458 11.28 -11.42 13.46
C GLY A 458 12.43 -11.09 14.42
N THR A 459 13.50 -11.89 14.46
CA THR A 459 14.75 -11.58 15.18
C THR A 459 15.68 -10.64 14.41
N LEU A 460 15.48 -10.50 13.10
CA LEU A 460 16.22 -9.58 12.20
C LEU A 460 15.94 -8.08 12.43
N GLY A 461 14.99 -7.72 13.30
CA GLY A 461 14.70 -6.32 13.61
C GLY A 461 15.84 -5.65 14.39
N ILE A 462 16.13 -4.37 14.08
CA ILE A 462 17.23 -3.59 14.69
C ILE A 462 17.26 -3.70 16.22
N HIS A 463 16.09 -3.56 16.88
CA HIS A 463 15.96 -3.61 18.34
C HIS A 463 16.10 -5.01 18.97
N LYS A 464 16.07 -6.07 18.15
CA LYS A 464 16.22 -7.46 18.59
C LYS A 464 17.62 -8.00 18.32
N LYS A 465 18.32 -7.49 17.29
CA LYS A 465 19.73 -7.84 17.03
C LYS A 465 20.61 -7.55 18.24
N SER A 466 20.39 -6.42 18.93
CA SER A 466 21.14 -6.07 20.15
C SER A 466 20.91 -7.01 21.33
N LYS A 467 19.89 -7.87 21.31
CA LYS A 467 19.62 -8.86 22.37
C LYS A 467 20.38 -10.17 22.16
N PHE A 468 20.96 -10.39 20.98
CA PHE A 468 21.66 -11.62 20.62
C PHE A 468 23.08 -11.28 20.17
N GLU A 469 23.98 -11.04 21.13
CA GLU A 469 25.37 -10.65 20.87
C GLU A 469 26.15 -11.67 20.01
N ASN A 470 25.72 -12.93 20.00
CA ASN A 470 26.38 -14.02 19.29
C ASN A 470 25.67 -14.41 17.98
N ALA A 471 24.69 -13.62 17.56
CA ALA A 471 23.92 -13.91 16.36
C ALA A 471 24.21 -12.91 15.24
N ASN A 472 24.45 -13.42 14.03
CA ASN A 472 24.66 -12.63 12.83
C ASN A 472 23.64 -12.99 11.75
N PRO A 473 23.31 -12.06 10.84
CA PRO A 473 22.56 -12.40 9.64
C PRO A 473 23.31 -13.46 8.82
N CYS A 474 22.58 -14.46 8.34
CA CYS A 474 23.05 -15.55 7.47
C CYS A 474 22.11 -15.66 6.27
N LEU A 475 22.68 -15.81 5.07
CA LEU A 475 21.95 -16.15 3.86
C LEU A 475 21.92 -17.65 3.66
N PHE A 476 20.73 -18.18 3.43
CA PHE A 476 20.50 -19.55 2.97
C PHE A 476 20.08 -19.48 1.49
N ILE A 477 20.96 -19.90 0.59
CA ILE A 477 20.79 -19.80 -0.86
C ILE A 477 20.13 -21.08 -1.37
N PHE A 478 19.00 -20.93 -2.05
CA PHE A 478 18.23 -22.09 -2.56
C PHE A 478 18.10 -22.14 -4.09
N ASP A 479 18.28 -21.02 -4.80
CA ASP A 479 18.25 -21.04 -6.28
C ASP A 479 19.25 -20.04 -6.90
N CYS A 480 19.65 -20.30 -8.15
CA CYS A 480 20.53 -19.46 -8.95
C CYS A 480 19.93 -19.23 -10.33
N MET A 481 19.56 -17.98 -10.61
CA MET A 481 18.82 -17.58 -11.81
C MET A 481 19.75 -17.06 -12.92
N TYR A 482 20.94 -16.58 -12.57
CA TYR A 482 21.92 -16.05 -13.52
C TYR A 482 23.33 -16.25 -12.95
N TYR A 483 24.29 -16.59 -13.81
CA TYR A 483 25.69 -16.73 -13.43
C TYR A 483 26.61 -16.41 -14.63
N ASN A 484 27.51 -15.43 -14.47
CA ASN A 484 28.54 -15.00 -15.42
C ASN A 484 28.08 -14.97 -16.89
N GLY A 485 27.28 -13.97 -17.28
CA GLY A 485 26.78 -13.87 -18.65
C GLY A 485 25.58 -14.78 -19.00
N VAL A 486 25.30 -15.83 -18.22
CA VAL A 486 24.34 -16.89 -18.60
C VAL A 486 23.07 -16.86 -17.73
N SER A 487 21.93 -16.67 -18.39
CA SER A 487 20.61 -16.88 -17.77
C SER A 487 20.35 -18.38 -17.55
N LEU A 488 19.90 -18.73 -16.35
CA LEU A 488 19.58 -20.10 -15.96
C LEU A 488 18.07 -20.33 -15.79
N LEU A 489 17.22 -19.31 -15.99
CA LEU A 489 15.77 -19.38 -15.75
C LEU A 489 15.06 -20.49 -16.54
N ASP A 490 15.50 -20.74 -17.77
CA ASP A 490 14.95 -21.80 -18.64
C ASP A 490 15.58 -23.18 -18.39
N ARG A 491 16.56 -23.27 -17.49
CA ARG A 491 17.19 -24.54 -17.11
C ARG A 491 16.42 -25.23 -15.99
N SER A 492 16.55 -26.55 -15.92
CA SER A 492 15.92 -27.34 -14.86
C SER A 492 16.50 -27.01 -13.49
N ILE A 493 15.71 -27.18 -12.41
CA ILE A 493 16.18 -26.97 -11.03
C ILE A 493 17.41 -27.84 -10.70
N VAL A 494 17.52 -29.04 -11.31
CA VAL A 494 18.69 -29.92 -11.17
C VAL A 494 19.96 -29.23 -11.68
N GLU A 495 19.88 -28.62 -12.86
CA GLU A 495 21.01 -27.90 -13.45
C GLU A 495 21.35 -26.64 -12.66
N ARG A 496 20.34 -25.86 -12.26
CA ARG A 496 20.54 -24.63 -11.46
C ARG A 496 21.20 -24.95 -10.11
N ARG A 497 20.72 -25.99 -9.44
CA ARG A 497 21.29 -26.45 -8.17
C ARG A 497 22.72 -26.96 -8.33
N LYS A 498 23.01 -27.67 -9.43
CA LYS A 498 24.38 -28.11 -9.73
C LYS A 498 25.32 -26.91 -9.94
N VAL A 499 24.87 -25.86 -10.62
CA VAL A 499 25.66 -24.62 -10.77
C VAL A 499 25.94 -23.99 -9.41
N LEU A 500 24.97 -23.92 -8.51
CA LEU A 500 25.18 -23.46 -7.13
C LEU A 500 26.26 -24.28 -6.42
N GLU A 501 26.06 -25.59 -6.32
CA GLU A 501 26.92 -26.51 -5.58
C GLU A 501 28.37 -26.53 -6.09
N GLN A 502 28.58 -26.31 -7.39
CA GLN A 502 29.92 -26.27 -7.99
C GLN A 502 30.66 -24.95 -7.78
N ASN A 503 29.95 -23.86 -7.48
CA ASN A 503 30.52 -22.51 -7.48
C ASN A 503 30.50 -21.83 -6.11
N ILE A 504 29.80 -22.39 -5.12
CA ILE A 504 29.75 -21.86 -3.76
C ILE A 504 30.77 -22.55 -2.85
N THR A 505 31.48 -21.75 -2.07
CA THR A 505 32.19 -22.18 -0.86
C THR A 505 31.40 -21.70 0.34
N GLU A 506 30.74 -22.60 1.06
CA GLU A 506 29.92 -22.22 2.21
C GLU A 506 30.77 -21.60 3.34
N ILE A 507 30.27 -20.51 3.90
CA ILE A 507 30.84 -19.80 5.05
C ILE A 507 29.83 -19.90 6.18
N LYS A 508 30.06 -20.85 7.09
CA LYS A 508 29.11 -21.20 8.16
C LYS A 508 28.67 -19.96 8.95
N GLY A 509 27.35 -19.79 9.07
CA GLY A 509 26.73 -18.67 9.79
C GLY A 509 26.70 -17.34 9.02
N HIS A 510 27.17 -17.31 7.78
CA HIS A 510 27.12 -16.13 6.90
C HIS A 510 26.50 -16.42 5.54
N ILE A 511 27.04 -17.39 4.80
CA ILE A 511 26.59 -17.79 3.46
C ILE A 511 26.52 -19.32 3.43
N MET A 512 25.32 -19.86 3.38
CA MET A 512 25.05 -21.29 3.40
C MET A 512 24.12 -21.66 2.25
N LEU A 513 24.21 -22.90 1.77
CA LEU A 513 23.21 -23.49 0.90
C LEU A 513 22.00 -23.94 1.72
N SER A 514 20.83 -23.93 1.09
CA SER A 514 19.68 -24.64 1.64
C SER A 514 19.96 -26.14 1.72
N GLU A 515 19.48 -26.78 2.79
CA GLU A 515 19.54 -28.24 2.90
C GLU A 515 18.48 -28.87 1.98
N VAL A 516 18.93 -29.79 1.14
CA VAL A 516 18.12 -30.40 0.08
C VAL A 516 18.18 -31.92 0.16
N LYS A 517 17.03 -32.58 0.07
CA LYS A 517 16.90 -34.04 -0.09
C LYS A 517 16.20 -34.37 -1.41
N LYS A 518 16.80 -35.25 -2.23
CA LYS A 518 16.18 -35.77 -3.46
C LYS A 518 15.24 -36.92 -3.11
N LEU A 519 13.96 -36.79 -3.45
CA LEU A 519 12.95 -37.83 -3.21
C LEU A 519 12.42 -38.35 -4.55
N HIS A 520 12.47 -39.66 -4.74
CA HIS A 520 11.88 -40.35 -5.89
C HIS A 520 10.61 -41.09 -5.47
N VAL A 521 9.71 -41.29 -6.44
CA VAL A 521 8.36 -41.89 -6.25
C VAL A 521 8.40 -43.26 -5.55
N CYS A 522 9.52 -44.00 -5.60
CA CYS A 522 9.65 -45.29 -4.93
C CYS A 522 9.78 -45.24 -3.39
N TYR A 523 9.90 -44.06 -2.76
CA TYR A 523 10.15 -43.92 -1.30
C TYR A 523 8.95 -43.48 -0.46
N ILE A 524 7.72 -43.69 -0.95
CA ILE A 524 6.47 -43.20 -0.30
C ILE A 524 6.29 -43.71 1.15
N GLN A 525 6.91 -44.82 1.55
CA GLN A 525 6.64 -45.44 2.87
C GLN A 525 7.42 -44.88 4.08
N ASN A 526 8.38 -43.96 3.92
CA ASN A 526 9.19 -43.50 5.07
C ASN A 526 9.57 -42.00 5.04
N ILE A 527 8.73 -41.15 4.48
CA ILE A 527 9.04 -39.72 4.34
C ILE A 527 9.11 -39.01 5.70
N PHE A 528 8.23 -39.33 6.66
CA PHE A 528 8.24 -38.65 7.98
C PHE A 528 9.40 -39.08 8.88
N SER A 529 9.85 -40.34 8.81
CA SER A 529 11.01 -40.84 9.57
C SER A 529 12.35 -40.33 9.02
N VAL A 530 12.42 -40.02 7.72
CA VAL A 530 13.65 -39.50 7.06
C VAL A 530 13.76 -37.97 7.13
N ILE A 531 12.64 -37.25 7.27
CA ILE A 531 12.63 -35.77 7.26
C ILE A 531 12.73 -35.15 8.66
N GLY A 532 12.54 -35.91 9.73
CA GLY A 532 12.80 -35.43 11.10
C GLY A 532 11.91 -34.26 11.49
N VAL A 533 10.61 -34.37 11.20
CA VAL A 533 9.57 -33.47 11.72
C VAL A 533 8.92 -34.11 12.93
#